data_AF-A0A2W0ELQ3-F1
#
_entry.id   AF-A0A2W0ELQ3-F1
#
_cell.length_a   1.000
_cell.length_b   1.000
_cell.length_c   1.000
_cell.angle_alpha   90.00
_cell.angle_beta   90.00
_cell.angle_gamma   90.00
#
_symmetry.space_group_name_H-M   'P 1'
#
loop_
_entity.id
_entity.type
_entity.pdbx_description
1 polymer ?
#
loop_
_entity_poly.entity_id
_entity_poly.type
_entity_poly.pdbx_seq_one_letter_code
_entity_poly.pdbx_strand_id
1 'polypeptide(L)'
;VMQYFGFEDDEPNAVLTIMAATAGTEPNSSHTFMLDARTGEALETPSANGGFMLTMLRLHVDMFAGLPGKLLLAFMGILFVVAIVSGTVLYLPFMRRLKFATVRQDKSTRLRWLDLHNLIGVVTLTWALVVGVTGVISACADLIIAAWRNDSLSAMVAPYRDAPPLTQLAPATRLLDIAKDVAPGMQPDFIAFPGTRFSSEHHYAVFMKGSTHLTSHLLTPVLIDASTLQVTAVAERPWYMDAMGMSQPLHFGDYGGMPMQILWATLDVLIIIVLGSGVYLWVVRRKAARPVLEKAESAA
;
A
#
# COMPACT_ATOMS: atom_id res chain seq x y z
N VAL A 1 -9.79 -23.30 4.96
CA VAL A 1 -8.55 -23.45 5.75
C VAL A 1 -8.16 -22.11 6.37
N MET A 2 -7.43 -22.14 7.48
CA MET A 2 -6.85 -20.94 8.08
C MET A 2 -5.69 -20.43 7.23
N GLN A 3 -5.64 -19.13 6.95
CA GLN A 3 -4.50 -18.51 6.25
C GLN A 3 -3.68 -17.63 7.20
N TYR A 4 -4.34 -16.73 7.94
CA TYR A 4 -3.63 -15.77 8.78
C TYR A 4 -4.32 -15.51 10.12
N PHE A 5 -3.51 -15.26 11.15
CA PHE A 5 -3.91 -14.55 12.36
C PHE A 5 -3.13 -13.24 12.45
N GLY A 6 -3.81 -12.10 12.54
CA GLY A 6 -3.22 -10.77 12.73
C GLY A 6 -3.49 -10.25 14.14
N PHE A 7 -2.54 -9.47 14.66
CA PHE A 7 -2.59 -8.86 15.98
C PHE A 7 -2.45 -7.35 15.84
N GLU A 8 -3.43 -6.63 16.35
CA GLU A 8 -3.48 -5.17 16.30
C GLU A 8 -3.15 -4.59 17.69
N ASP A 9 -2.42 -3.48 17.72
CA ASP A 9 -1.91 -2.89 18.97
C ASP A 9 -3.03 -2.19 19.77
N ASP A 10 -4.05 -1.69 19.08
CA ASP A 10 -5.22 -1.01 19.63
C ASP A 10 -6.33 -1.98 20.10
N GLU A 11 -6.38 -3.19 19.55
CA GLU A 11 -7.32 -4.25 19.94
C GLU A 11 -6.60 -5.53 20.44
N PRO A 12 -5.91 -5.49 21.60
CA PRO A 12 -5.07 -6.61 22.07
C PRO A 12 -5.85 -7.88 22.43
N ASN A 13 -7.17 -7.79 22.58
CA ASN A 13 -8.05 -8.92 22.85
C ASN A 13 -8.74 -9.45 21.58
N ALA A 14 -8.45 -8.89 20.41
CA ALA A 14 -9.01 -9.32 19.15
C ALA A 14 -7.91 -9.88 18.25
N VAL A 15 -8.23 -10.94 17.52
CA VAL A 15 -7.35 -11.57 16.53
C VAL A 15 -8.02 -11.49 15.18
N LEU A 16 -7.43 -10.70 14.28
CA LEU A 16 -7.84 -10.66 12.89
C LEU A 16 -7.62 -12.04 12.27
N THR A 17 -8.67 -12.65 11.77
CA THR A 17 -8.65 -14.03 11.27
C THR A 17 -9.02 -14.03 9.80
N ILE A 18 -8.15 -14.62 8.98
CA ILE A 18 -8.36 -14.73 7.54
C ILE A 18 -8.42 -16.20 7.17
N MET A 19 -9.55 -16.61 6.59
CA MET A 19 -9.79 -17.96 6.10
C MET A 19 -10.14 -17.95 4.62
N ALA A 20 -9.77 -19.02 3.91
CA ALA A 20 -10.13 -19.18 2.50
C ALA A 20 -10.38 -20.65 2.14
N ALA A 21 -10.81 -20.92 0.91
CA ALA A 21 -11.03 -22.29 0.43
C ALA A 21 -9.74 -23.13 0.49
N THR A 22 -8.61 -22.55 0.07
CA THR A 22 -7.28 -23.17 0.08
C THR A 22 -6.23 -22.21 0.64
N ALA A 23 -5.06 -22.72 1.05
CA ALA A 23 -4.00 -21.89 1.62
C ALA A 23 -3.46 -20.85 0.62
N GLY A 24 -3.40 -21.22 -0.66
CA GLY A 24 -2.98 -20.34 -1.77
C GLY A 24 -4.08 -19.49 -2.39
N THR A 25 -5.30 -19.44 -1.81
CA THR A 25 -6.36 -18.56 -2.33
C THR A 25 -5.93 -17.09 -2.31
N GLU A 26 -6.25 -16.35 -3.37
CA GLU A 26 -5.89 -14.93 -3.46
C GLU A 26 -6.50 -14.10 -2.31
N PRO A 27 -5.80 -13.05 -1.83
CA PRO A 27 -6.24 -12.27 -0.67
C PRO A 27 -7.66 -11.72 -0.80
N ASN A 28 -8.02 -11.28 -2.01
CA ASN A 28 -9.32 -10.67 -2.29
C ASN A 28 -10.51 -11.64 -2.30
N SER A 29 -10.23 -12.95 -2.31
CA SER A 29 -11.23 -14.03 -2.25
C SER A 29 -11.27 -14.69 -0.87
N SER A 30 -10.54 -14.14 0.10
CA SER A 30 -10.47 -14.64 1.47
C SER A 30 -11.57 -14.00 2.31
N HIS A 31 -11.98 -14.70 3.36
CA HIS A 31 -12.97 -14.23 4.32
C HIS A 31 -12.28 -13.77 5.60
N THR A 32 -12.37 -12.47 5.87
CA THR A 32 -11.81 -11.84 7.05
C THR A 32 -12.88 -11.60 8.11
N PHE A 33 -12.55 -11.90 9.37
CA PHE A 33 -13.38 -11.67 10.56
C PHE A 33 -12.47 -11.56 11.80
N MET A 34 -13.00 -11.13 12.95
CA MET A 34 -12.23 -11.07 14.20
C MET A 34 -12.69 -12.15 15.19
N LEU A 35 -11.74 -12.65 15.98
CA LEU A 35 -11.98 -13.57 17.09
C LEU A 35 -11.55 -12.92 18.40
N ASP A 36 -12.28 -13.15 19.50
CA ASP A 36 -11.79 -12.80 20.84
C ASP A 36 -10.60 -13.72 21.18
N ALA A 37 -9.45 -13.13 21.49
CA ALA A 37 -8.21 -13.85 21.77
C ALA A 37 -8.29 -14.76 23.00
N ARG A 38 -9.25 -14.51 23.91
CA ARG A 38 -9.41 -15.21 25.19
C ARG A 38 -10.43 -16.34 25.09
N THR A 39 -11.52 -16.15 24.33
CA THR A 39 -12.61 -17.12 24.23
C THR A 39 -12.62 -17.89 22.91
N GLY A 40 -12.02 -17.33 21.85
CA GLY A 40 -12.07 -17.87 20.50
C GLY A 40 -13.43 -17.66 19.80
N GLU A 41 -14.33 -16.88 20.40
CA GLU A 41 -15.63 -16.56 19.80
C GLU A 41 -15.49 -15.48 18.73
N ALA A 42 -16.32 -15.57 17.68
CA ALA A 42 -16.35 -14.56 16.63
C ALA A 42 -16.91 -13.25 17.16
N LEU A 43 -16.16 -12.16 16.96
CA LEU A 43 -16.60 -10.82 17.29
C LEU A 43 -17.47 -10.27 16.15
N GLU A 44 -18.54 -9.56 16.50
CA GLU A 44 -19.34 -8.82 15.52
C GLU A 44 -18.54 -7.62 15.01
N THR A 45 -18.07 -7.72 13.78
CA THR A 45 -17.36 -6.64 13.09
C THR A 45 -18.11 -6.23 11.83
N PRO A 46 -18.09 -4.94 11.43
CA PRO A 46 -18.57 -4.53 10.12
C PRO A 46 -17.95 -5.44 9.05
N SER A 47 -18.76 -5.93 8.11
CA SER A 47 -18.28 -6.92 7.14
C SER A 47 -17.06 -6.40 6.39
N ALA A 48 -15.87 -6.93 6.68
CA ALA A 48 -14.65 -6.64 5.92
C ALA A 48 -14.79 -7.05 4.44
N ASN A 49 -15.77 -7.91 4.15
CA ASN A 49 -15.99 -8.57 2.87
C ASN A 49 -17.14 -7.92 2.06
N GLY A 50 -17.55 -6.68 2.37
CA GLY A 50 -18.64 -6.01 1.66
C GLY A 50 -18.75 -4.50 1.85
N GLY A 51 -19.70 -3.88 1.15
CA GLY A 51 -20.08 -2.47 1.32
C GLY A 51 -19.40 -1.46 0.37
N PHE A 52 -19.74 -0.19 0.57
CA PHE A 52 -19.25 0.91 -0.26
C PHE A 52 -17.73 1.09 -0.15
N MET A 53 -17.20 1.05 1.08
CA MET A 53 -15.76 1.22 1.31
C MET A 53 -14.94 0.11 0.66
N LEU A 54 -15.39 -1.15 0.71
CA LEU A 54 -14.73 -2.23 -0.02
C LEU A 54 -14.78 -1.99 -1.53
N THR A 55 -15.93 -1.57 -2.07
CA THR A 55 -16.04 -1.27 -3.51
C THR A 55 -15.05 -0.18 -3.94
N MET A 56 -14.93 0.89 -3.16
CA MET A 56 -13.97 1.97 -3.42
C MET A 56 -12.53 1.48 -3.29
N LEU A 57 -12.23 0.68 -2.26
CA LEU A 57 -10.91 0.09 -2.08
C LEU A 57 -10.53 -0.77 -3.28
N ARG A 58 -11.41 -1.66 -3.74
CA ARG A 58 -11.18 -2.53 -4.89
C ARG A 58 -10.94 -1.72 -6.17
N LEU A 59 -11.76 -0.69 -6.42
CA LEU A 59 -11.50 0.23 -7.53
C LEU A 59 -10.13 0.91 -7.43
N HIS A 60 -9.73 1.32 -6.23
CA HIS A 60 -8.49 2.04 -5.98
C HIS A 60 -7.24 1.16 -6.07
N VAL A 61 -7.29 -0.09 -5.59
CA VAL A 61 -6.10 -0.95 -5.49
C VAL A 61 -5.93 -1.90 -6.66
N ASP A 62 -7.01 -2.34 -7.31
CA ASP A 62 -6.92 -3.32 -8.40
C ASP A 62 -7.96 -3.18 -9.50
N MET A 63 -8.83 -2.17 -9.46
CA MET A 63 -9.88 -1.93 -10.45
C MET A 63 -10.81 -3.13 -10.68
N PHE A 64 -10.95 -4.04 -9.70
CA PHE A 64 -11.61 -5.34 -9.86
C PHE A 64 -11.01 -6.25 -10.95
N ALA A 65 -9.79 -5.94 -11.40
CA ALA A 65 -9.08 -6.68 -12.44
C ALA A 65 -7.86 -7.45 -11.89
N GLY A 66 -7.72 -7.57 -10.57
CA GLY A 66 -6.63 -8.30 -9.93
C GLY A 66 -5.25 -7.76 -10.33
N LEU A 67 -4.31 -8.66 -10.62
CA LEU A 67 -2.95 -8.29 -11.02
C LEU A 67 -2.90 -7.35 -12.24
N PRO A 68 -3.62 -7.59 -13.36
CA PRO A 68 -3.70 -6.63 -14.46
C PRO A 68 -4.07 -5.21 -14.05
N GLY A 69 -5.05 -5.05 -13.14
CA GLY A 69 -5.45 -3.73 -12.65
C GLY A 69 -4.39 -3.07 -11.77
N LYS A 70 -3.72 -3.85 -10.90
CA LYS A 70 -2.56 -3.37 -10.12
C LYS A 70 -1.43 -2.88 -11.03
N LEU A 71 -1.09 -3.62 -12.07
CA LEU A 71 -0.03 -3.23 -13.02
C LEU A 71 -0.40 -1.97 -13.81
N LEU A 72 -1.67 -1.84 -14.21
CA LEU A 72 -2.17 -0.61 -14.84
C LEU A 72 -2.06 0.59 -13.90
N LEU A 73 -2.45 0.43 -12.63
CA LEU A 73 -2.32 1.48 -11.62
C LEU A 73 -0.86 1.84 -11.34
N ALA A 74 0.04 0.86 -11.26
CA ALA A 74 1.48 1.12 -11.13
C ALA A 74 2.01 1.94 -12.31
N PHE A 75 1.63 1.58 -13.55
CA PHE A 75 1.99 2.33 -14.74
C PHE A 75 1.44 3.76 -14.71
N MET A 76 0.17 3.94 -14.34
CA MET A 76 -0.44 5.27 -14.20
C MET A 76 0.21 6.09 -13.09
N GLY A 77 0.60 5.47 -11.99
CA GLY A 77 1.36 6.11 -10.91
C GLY A 77 2.73 6.60 -11.38
N ILE A 78 3.45 5.83 -12.21
CA ILE A 78 4.71 6.27 -12.83
C ILE A 78 4.47 7.50 -13.71
N LEU A 79 3.43 7.47 -14.57
CA LEU A 79 3.07 8.62 -15.40
C LEU A 79 2.71 9.84 -14.56
N PHE A 80 2.02 9.65 -13.43
CA PHE A 80 1.68 10.71 -12.48
C PHE A 80 2.95 11.34 -11.87
N VAL A 81 3.91 10.52 -11.43
CA VAL A 81 5.21 11.01 -10.93
C VAL A 81 5.97 11.78 -12.02
N VAL A 82 6.03 11.26 -13.25
CA VAL A 82 6.65 11.96 -14.38
C VAL A 82 5.94 13.28 -14.68
N ALA A 83 4.60 13.32 -14.60
CA ALA A 83 3.81 14.54 -14.78
C ALA A 83 4.13 15.58 -13.69
N ILE A 84 4.29 15.17 -12.44
CA ILE A 84 4.69 16.07 -11.34
C ILE A 84 6.09 16.63 -11.56
N VAL A 85 7.06 15.77 -11.88
CA VAL A 85 8.45 16.19 -12.11
C VAL A 85 8.53 17.15 -13.30
N SER A 86 7.89 16.80 -14.42
CA SER A 86 7.85 17.65 -15.60
C SER A 86 7.14 18.99 -15.34
N GLY A 87 6.01 18.99 -14.62
CA GLY A 87 5.31 20.21 -14.21
C GLY A 87 6.18 21.12 -13.35
N THR A 88 6.93 20.54 -12.40
CA THR A 88 7.86 21.28 -11.53
C THR A 88 8.98 21.95 -12.33
N VAL A 89 9.60 21.21 -13.26
CA VAL A 89 10.66 21.73 -14.14
C VAL A 89 10.15 22.88 -15.01
N LEU A 90 8.94 22.75 -15.57
CA LEU A 90 8.32 23.80 -16.37
C LEU A 90 7.92 25.04 -15.55
N TYR A 91 7.60 24.85 -14.27
CA TYR A 91 7.17 25.92 -13.38
C TYR A 91 8.32 26.74 -12.78
N LEU A 92 9.50 26.12 -12.60
CA LEU A 92 10.68 26.74 -11.98
C LEU A 92 11.04 28.15 -12.53
N PRO A 93 11.04 28.39 -13.87
CA PRO A 93 11.37 29.71 -14.43
C PRO A 93 10.30 30.78 -14.16
N PHE A 94 9.03 30.37 -14.02
CA PHE A 94 7.91 31.28 -13.77
C PHE A 94 7.85 31.72 -12.31
N MET A 95 8.14 30.81 -11.38
CA MET A 95 8.14 31.10 -9.94
C MET A 95 9.19 32.14 -9.54
N ARG A 96 10.30 32.24 -10.29
CA ARG A 96 11.33 33.29 -10.08
C ARG A 96 10.84 34.71 -10.35
N ARG A 97 9.72 34.89 -11.07
CA ARG A 97 9.22 36.20 -11.51
C ARG A 97 8.03 36.70 -10.69
N LEU A 98 7.47 35.89 -9.80
CA LEU A 98 6.27 36.21 -9.02
C LEU A 98 6.55 35.96 -7.54
N LYS A 99 5.99 36.81 -6.67
CA LYS A 99 6.00 36.55 -5.22
C LYS A 99 5.16 35.31 -4.93
N PHE A 100 5.61 34.50 -3.97
CA PHE A 100 4.86 33.32 -3.50
C PHE A 100 3.40 33.70 -3.15
N ALA A 101 2.45 32.82 -3.47
CA ALA A 101 1.01 32.99 -3.25
C ALA A 101 0.32 34.15 -3.99
N THR A 102 0.90 34.70 -5.06
CA THR A 102 0.21 35.70 -5.89
C THR A 102 -0.87 35.05 -6.76
N VAL A 103 -2.14 35.35 -6.50
CA VAL A 103 -3.26 35.00 -7.39
C VAL A 103 -3.85 36.28 -7.98
N ARG A 104 -3.69 36.47 -9.30
CA ARG A 104 -4.16 37.69 -9.97
C ARG A 104 -5.68 37.65 -10.16
N GLN A 105 -6.39 38.48 -9.41
CA GLN A 105 -7.85 38.59 -9.44
C GLN A 105 -8.36 39.55 -10.53
N ASP A 106 -7.49 40.41 -11.06
CA ASP A 106 -7.77 41.46 -12.05
C ASP A 106 -7.70 40.97 -13.51
N LYS A 107 -7.47 39.67 -13.72
CA LYS A 107 -7.22 39.06 -15.03
C LYS A 107 -8.29 38.03 -15.39
N SER A 108 -8.24 37.54 -16.63
CA SER A 108 -9.20 36.57 -17.16
C SER A 108 -9.30 35.33 -16.27
N THR A 109 -10.49 34.74 -16.19
CA THR A 109 -10.79 33.54 -15.38
C THR A 109 -9.81 32.40 -15.63
N ARG A 110 -9.31 32.27 -16.86
CA ARG A 110 -8.26 31.30 -17.23
C ARG A 110 -6.95 31.54 -16.48
N LEU A 111 -6.49 32.79 -16.40
CA LEU A 111 -5.24 33.13 -15.72
C LEU A 111 -5.35 32.91 -14.21
N ARG A 112 -6.52 33.23 -13.63
CA ARG A 112 -6.81 32.94 -12.22
C ARG A 112 -6.75 31.44 -11.91
N TRP A 113 -7.36 30.59 -12.75
CA TRP A 113 -7.28 29.13 -12.58
C TRP A 113 -5.87 28.59 -12.78
N LEU A 114 -5.07 29.18 -13.68
CA LEU A 114 -3.67 28.83 -13.84
C LEU A 114 -2.85 29.20 -12.59
N ASP A 115 -3.05 30.40 -12.05
CA ASP A 115 -2.38 30.85 -10.84
C ASP A 115 -2.77 29.96 -9.65
N LEU A 116 -4.05 29.56 -9.53
CA LEU A 116 -4.53 28.65 -8.49
C LEU A 116 -3.99 27.22 -8.64
N HIS A 117 -3.97 26.67 -9.87
CA HIS A 117 -3.40 25.36 -10.16
C HIS A 117 -1.92 25.31 -9.77
N ASN A 118 -1.16 26.35 -10.11
CA ASN A 118 0.25 26.47 -9.76
C ASN A 118 0.45 26.60 -8.23
N LEU A 119 -0.35 27.44 -7.56
CA LEU A 119 -0.22 27.65 -6.12
C LEU A 119 -0.52 26.38 -5.34
N ILE A 120 -1.67 25.75 -5.59
CA ILE A 120 -2.05 24.52 -4.89
C ILE A 120 -1.07 23.41 -5.26
N GLY A 121 -0.71 23.27 -6.55
CA GLY A 121 0.23 22.25 -7.01
C GLY A 121 1.59 22.31 -6.33
N VAL A 122 2.12 23.52 -6.08
CA VAL A 122 3.38 23.70 -5.33
C VAL A 122 3.22 23.37 -3.86
N VAL A 123 2.10 23.78 -3.24
CA VAL A 123 1.82 23.48 -1.83
C VAL A 123 1.68 21.98 -1.61
N THR A 124 1.06 21.27 -2.54
CA THR A 124 0.86 19.82 -2.46
C THR A 124 2.00 19.02 -3.10
N LEU A 125 3.04 19.67 -3.65
CA LEU A 125 4.03 19.02 -4.51
C LEU A 125 4.73 17.84 -3.84
N THR A 126 5.34 18.11 -2.67
CA THR A 126 6.11 17.10 -1.95
C THR A 126 5.23 15.93 -1.53
N TRP A 127 4.04 16.22 -1.00
CA TRP A 127 3.09 15.20 -0.59
C TRP A 127 2.60 14.36 -1.77
N ALA A 128 2.21 14.99 -2.89
CA ALA A 128 1.73 14.29 -4.08
C ALA A 128 2.82 13.41 -4.70
N LEU A 129 4.09 13.85 -4.63
CA LEU A 129 5.23 13.04 -5.06
C LEU A 129 5.43 11.82 -4.16
N VAL A 130 5.38 12.00 -2.83
CA VAL A 130 5.51 10.90 -1.86
C VAL A 130 4.37 9.89 -2.03
N VAL A 131 3.12 10.34 -2.05
CA VAL A 131 1.94 9.47 -2.24
C VAL A 131 1.97 8.79 -3.62
N GLY A 132 2.39 9.49 -4.67
CA GLY A 132 2.56 8.92 -6.01
C GLY A 132 3.61 7.81 -6.05
N VAL A 133 4.80 8.02 -5.48
CA VAL A 133 5.88 7.02 -5.45
C VAL A 133 5.48 5.82 -4.57
N THR A 134 4.95 6.07 -3.38
CA THR A 134 4.51 5.01 -2.46
C THR A 134 3.31 4.23 -3.01
N GLY A 135 2.43 4.87 -3.78
CA GLY A 135 1.34 4.21 -4.50
C GLY A 135 1.84 3.25 -5.58
N VAL A 136 2.88 3.62 -6.33
CA VAL A 136 3.54 2.71 -7.28
C VAL A 136 4.16 1.51 -6.56
N ILE A 137 4.85 1.74 -5.43
CA ILE A 137 5.42 0.65 -4.61
C ILE A 137 4.30 -0.30 -4.14
N SER A 138 3.19 0.27 -3.64
CA SER A 138 2.04 -0.50 -3.15
C SER A 138 1.35 -1.31 -4.25
N ALA A 139 1.18 -0.73 -5.44
CA ALA A 139 0.62 -1.44 -6.60
C ALA A 139 1.52 -2.60 -7.06
N CYS A 140 2.83 -2.49 -6.84
CA CYS A 140 3.81 -3.54 -7.11
C CYS A 140 4.01 -4.55 -5.94
N ALA A 141 3.29 -4.43 -4.83
CA ALA A 141 3.52 -5.25 -3.63
C ALA A 141 3.48 -6.76 -3.90
N ASP A 142 2.56 -7.24 -4.74
CA ASP A 142 2.50 -8.66 -5.11
C ASP A 142 3.79 -9.13 -5.82
N LEU A 143 4.37 -8.30 -6.68
CA LEU A 143 5.63 -8.60 -7.36
C LEU A 143 6.82 -8.56 -6.40
N ILE A 144 6.83 -7.60 -5.47
CA ILE A 144 7.86 -7.47 -4.44
C ILE A 144 7.85 -8.70 -3.52
N ILE A 145 6.67 -9.11 -3.06
CA ILE A 145 6.47 -10.32 -2.25
C ILE A 145 6.85 -11.57 -3.04
N ALA A 146 6.48 -11.65 -4.32
CA ALA A 146 6.87 -12.78 -5.18
C ALA A 146 8.39 -12.86 -5.37
N ALA A 147 9.08 -11.72 -5.52
CA ALA A 147 10.54 -11.67 -5.60
C ALA A 147 11.18 -12.15 -4.30
N TRP A 148 10.72 -11.67 -3.13
CA TRP A 148 11.15 -12.17 -1.82
C TRP A 148 10.93 -13.67 -1.67
N ARG A 149 9.78 -14.17 -2.11
CA ARG A 149 9.44 -15.59 -2.00
C ARG A 149 10.36 -16.46 -2.86
N ASN A 150 10.64 -16.02 -4.08
CA ASN A 150 11.45 -16.78 -5.03
C ASN A 150 12.96 -16.76 -4.70
N ASP A 151 13.41 -15.77 -3.93
CA ASP A 151 14.80 -15.60 -3.53
C ASP A 151 15.01 -16.00 -2.06
N SER A 152 14.67 -15.10 -1.12
CA SER A 152 14.96 -15.27 0.30
C SER A 152 14.17 -16.42 0.94
N LEU A 153 12.86 -16.53 0.68
CA LEU A 153 12.06 -17.63 1.25
C LEU A 153 12.49 -18.99 0.71
N SER A 154 12.65 -19.08 -0.60
CA SER A 154 13.15 -20.28 -1.30
C SER A 154 14.48 -20.78 -0.74
N ALA A 155 15.41 -19.87 -0.43
CA ALA A 155 16.70 -20.23 0.16
C ALA A 155 16.55 -20.83 1.58
N MET A 156 15.69 -20.25 2.42
CA MET A 156 15.48 -20.74 3.80
C MET A 156 14.78 -22.09 3.85
N VAL A 157 13.87 -22.36 2.91
CA VAL A 157 13.09 -23.60 2.88
C VAL A 157 13.68 -24.65 1.93
N ALA A 158 14.88 -24.41 1.40
CA ALA A 158 15.57 -25.35 0.51
C ALA A 158 15.68 -26.78 1.07
N PRO A 159 15.93 -27.02 2.37
CA PRO A 159 15.94 -28.38 2.93
C PRO A 159 14.59 -29.11 2.85
N TYR A 160 13.49 -28.38 2.66
CA TYR A 160 12.12 -28.91 2.63
C TYR A 160 11.55 -29.03 1.21
N ARG A 161 12.33 -28.72 0.17
CA ARG A 161 11.86 -28.69 -1.22
C ARG A 161 11.25 -30.03 -1.69
N ASP A 162 11.87 -31.14 -1.28
CA ASP A 162 11.46 -32.49 -1.65
C ASP A 162 10.80 -33.25 -0.49
N ALA A 163 10.44 -32.53 0.60
CA ALA A 163 9.77 -33.15 1.73
C ALA A 163 8.33 -33.55 1.36
N PRO A 164 7.82 -34.69 1.85
CA PRO A 164 6.45 -35.11 1.58
C PRO A 164 5.45 -34.14 2.23
N PRO A 165 4.28 -33.87 1.61
CA PRO A 165 3.29 -32.97 2.18
C PRO A 165 2.91 -33.34 3.62
N LEU A 166 2.76 -32.33 4.48
CA LEU A 166 2.34 -32.54 5.85
C LEU A 166 0.92 -33.11 5.90
N THR A 167 0.74 -34.20 6.64
CA THR A 167 -0.57 -34.82 6.89
C THR A 167 -1.20 -34.34 8.20
N GLN A 168 -0.38 -33.84 9.12
CA GLN A 168 -0.80 -33.28 10.40
C GLN A 168 0.06 -32.06 10.73
N LEU A 169 -0.58 -31.05 11.32
CA LEU A 169 0.07 -29.84 11.80
C LEU A 169 0.14 -29.87 13.33
N ALA A 170 1.26 -29.45 13.89
CA ALA A 170 1.39 -29.19 15.31
C ALA A 170 0.47 -28.03 15.73
N PRO A 171 -0.05 -28.02 16.98
CA PRO A 171 -0.91 -26.93 17.45
C PRO A 171 -0.21 -25.57 17.40
N ALA A 172 -0.93 -24.55 16.93
CA ALA A 172 -0.42 -23.17 16.82
C ALA A 172 -0.26 -22.44 18.18
N THR A 173 -0.57 -23.10 19.30
CA THR A 173 -0.67 -22.48 20.63
C THR A 173 0.64 -21.92 21.17
N ARG A 174 1.79 -22.42 20.70
CA ARG A 174 3.13 -22.04 21.19
C ARG A 174 3.88 -21.10 20.25
N LEU A 175 3.32 -20.77 19.08
CA LEU A 175 4.05 -20.04 18.03
C LEU A 175 4.49 -18.64 18.48
N LEU A 176 3.63 -17.93 19.21
CA LEU A 176 3.93 -16.59 19.70
C LEU A 176 5.04 -16.61 20.76
N ASP A 177 5.02 -17.60 21.66
CA ASP A 177 6.05 -17.75 22.69
C ASP A 177 7.40 -18.05 22.04
N ILE A 178 7.42 -19.02 21.12
CA ILE A 178 8.62 -19.40 20.36
C ILE A 178 9.19 -18.20 19.60
N ALA A 179 8.35 -17.43 18.91
CA ALA A 179 8.80 -16.27 18.14
C ALA A 179 9.36 -15.15 19.03
N LYS A 180 8.75 -14.92 20.21
CA LYS A 180 9.25 -13.95 21.20
C LYS A 180 10.60 -14.34 21.80
N ASP A 181 10.80 -15.63 22.06
CA ASP A 181 12.07 -16.15 22.58
C ASP A 181 13.22 -15.94 21.59
N VAL A 182 12.94 -16.08 20.29
CA VAL A 182 13.92 -15.93 19.21
C VAL A 182 14.19 -14.46 18.84
N ALA A 183 13.18 -13.60 18.91
CA ALA A 183 13.28 -12.19 18.56
C ALA A 183 12.90 -11.29 19.75
N PRO A 184 13.71 -11.25 20.83
CA PRO A 184 13.40 -10.46 22.00
C PRO A 184 13.39 -8.96 21.66
N GLY A 185 12.37 -8.25 22.16
CA GLY A 185 12.18 -6.81 21.89
C GLY A 185 11.39 -6.49 20.62
N MET A 186 10.98 -7.52 19.86
CA MET A 186 10.00 -7.40 18.78
C MET A 186 8.61 -7.85 19.24
N GLN A 187 7.58 -7.45 18.52
CA GLN A 187 6.19 -7.85 18.77
C GLN A 187 5.64 -8.63 17.57
N PRO A 188 4.77 -9.63 17.78
CA PRO A 188 4.12 -10.33 16.68
C PRO A 188 3.15 -9.39 15.95
N ASP A 189 3.18 -9.42 14.63
CA ASP A 189 2.26 -8.68 13.76
C ASP A 189 1.20 -9.62 13.18
N PHE A 190 1.63 -10.70 12.52
CA PHE A 190 0.75 -11.77 12.09
C PHE A 190 1.44 -13.13 12.01
N ILE A 191 0.65 -14.20 12.04
CA ILE A 191 1.03 -15.58 11.76
C ILE A 191 0.48 -15.95 10.38
N ALA A 192 1.36 -16.40 9.49
CA ALA A 192 1.00 -17.03 8.23
C ALA A 192 1.08 -18.55 8.38
N PHE A 193 -0.03 -19.22 8.05
CA PHE A 193 -0.14 -20.68 8.09
C PHE A 193 0.58 -21.33 6.90
N PRO A 194 0.92 -22.64 7.00
CA PRO A 194 1.55 -23.36 5.91
C PRO A 194 0.77 -23.26 4.58
N GLY A 195 1.52 -23.11 3.48
CA GLY A 195 0.98 -23.04 2.11
C GLY A 195 0.41 -21.67 1.70
N THR A 196 0.53 -20.65 2.55
CA THR A 196 0.11 -19.28 2.23
C THR A 196 1.21 -18.51 1.49
N ARG A 197 0.89 -17.32 0.95
CA ARG A 197 1.88 -16.53 0.18
C ARG A 197 3.09 -16.04 0.99
N PHE A 198 2.96 -16.03 2.31
CA PHE A 198 3.97 -15.56 3.26
C PHE A 198 4.66 -16.70 4.02
N SER A 199 4.36 -17.96 3.72
CA SER A 199 5.00 -19.13 4.31
C SER A 199 5.29 -20.20 3.25
N SER A 200 5.95 -21.30 3.64
CA SER A 200 6.03 -22.51 2.81
C SER A 200 5.00 -23.56 3.26
N GLU A 201 4.90 -24.65 2.51
CA GLU A 201 4.00 -25.79 2.84
C GLU A 201 4.36 -26.48 4.18
N HIS A 202 5.54 -26.19 4.75
CA HIS A 202 6.06 -26.87 5.93
C HIS A 202 6.19 -26.00 7.17
N HIS A 203 5.88 -24.70 7.09
CA HIS A 203 6.18 -23.77 8.18
C HIS A 203 4.97 -22.95 8.59
N TYR A 204 4.90 -22.67 9.89
CA TYR A 204 4.28 -21.46 10.38
C TYR A 204 5.30 -20.32 10.24
N ALA A 205 4.89 -19.21 9.65
CA ALA A 205 5.72 -18.01 9.58
C ALA A 205 5.13 -16.95 10.50
N VAL A 206 5.82 -16.64 11.60
CA VAL A 206 5.44 -15.57 12.52
C VAL A 206 6.19 -14.30 12.12
N PHE A 207 5.47 -13.31 11.61
CA PHE A 207 6.07 -12.02 11.24
C PHE A 207 6.13 -11.13 12.47
N MET A 208 7.34 -10.74 12.83
CA MET A 208 7.64 -9.90 13.98
C MET A 208 7.89 -8.47 13.51
N LYS A 209 7.31 -7.47 14.17
CA LYS A 209 7.58 -6.04 13.96
C LYS A 209 8.43 -5.46 15.09
N GLY A 210 9.18 -4.39 14.82
CA GLY A 210 9.95 -3.72 15.86
C GLY A 210 9.06 -2.93 16.82
N SER A 211 9.52 -2.75 18.06
CA SER A 211 8.76 -2.12 19.16
C SER A 211 8.75 -0.58 19.16
N THR A 212 9.33 0.06 18.14
CA THR A 212 9.34 1.52 17.98
C THR A 212 8.52 1.95 16.75
N HIS A 213 8.03 3.19 16.74
CA HIS A 213 7.29 3.76 15.60
C HIS A 213 8.04 3.70 14.26
N LEU A 214 9.38 3.76 14.26
CA LEU A 214 10.17 3.68 13.03
C LEU A 214 10.29 2.24 12.50
N THR A 215 10.12 1.26 13.38
CA THR A 215 10.36 -0.15 13.09
C THR A 215 9.08 -0.99 13.07
N SER A 216 7.93 -0.40 13.39
CA SER A 216 6.62 -1.07 13.48
C SER A 216 6.13 -1.59 12.14
N HIS A 217 6.65 -1.08 11.03
CA HIS A 217 6.34 -1.54 9.67
C HIS A 217 7.43 -2.44 9.05
N LEU A 218 8.44 -2.82 9.84
CA LEU A 218 9.56 -3.63 9.37
C LEU A 218 9.40 -5.06 9.89
N LEU A 219 8.94 -5.96 9.01
CA LEU A 219 8.51 -7.30 9.38
C LEU A 219 9.60 -8.34 9.18
N THR A 220 10.05 -8.96 10.28
CA THR A 220 11.02 -10.04 10.31
C THR A 220 10.31 -11.37 10.48
N PRO A 221 10.30 -12.27 9.49
CA PRO A 221 9.65 -13.56 9.62
C PRO A 221 10.53 -14.56 10.38
N VAL A 222 9.91 -15.21 11.36
CA VAL A 222 10.42 -16.37 12.08
C VAL A 222 9.73 -17.61 11.53
N LEU A 223 10.48 -18.48 10.87
CA LEU A 223 9.97 -19.75 10.33
C LEU A 223 10.06 -20.84 11.39
N ILE A 224 8.91 -21.44 11.67
CA ILE A 224 8.74 -22.51 12.65
C ILE A 224 8.20 -23.73 11.92
N ASP A 225 8.91 -24.86 12.01
CA ASP A 225 8.51 -26.12 11.41
C ASP A 225 7.13 -26.54 11.93
N ALA A 226 6.20 -26.77 11.02
CA ALA A 226 4.79 -26.99 11.35
C ALA A 226 4.51 -28.40 11.90
N SER A 227 5.51 -29.27 12.02
CA SER A 227 5.40 -30.61 12.62
C SER A 227 6.08 -30.71 13.98
N THR A 228 7.24 -30.08 14.14
CA THR A 228 8.09 -30.18 15.34
C THR A 228 8.08 -28.94 16.21
N LEU A 229 7.56 -27.81 15.71
CA LEU A 229 7.64 -26.48 16.32
C LEU A 229 9.08 -25.99 16.57
N GLN A 230 10.06 -26.57 15.88
CA GLN A 230 11.43 -26.06 15.90
C GLN A 230 11.57 -24.84 14.99
N VAL A 231 12.36 -23.86 15.44
CA VAL A 231 12.68 -22.67 14.62
C VAL A 231 13.72 -23.08 13.60
N THR A 232 13.38 -22.96 12.32
CA THR A 232 14.23 -23.40 11.21
C THR A 232 15.00 -22.25 10.60
N ALA A 233 14.43 -21.04 10.60
CA ALA A 233 15.08 -19.84 10.11
C ALA A 233 14.49 -18.57 10.72
N VAL A 234 15.30 -17.53 10.80
CA VAL A 234 14.87 -16.14 11.00
C VAL A 234 15.35 -15.39 9.78
N ALA A 235 14.43 -14.85 8.98
CA ALA A 235 14.84 -14.25 7.72
C ALA A 235 15.44 -12.86 7.93
N GLU A 236 16.58 -12.63 7.29
CA GLU A 236 16.98 -11.25 7.01
C GLU A 236 16.01 -10.63 6.00
N ARG A 237 15.72 -9.35 6.21
CA ARG A 237 14.79 -8.60 5.36
C ARG A 237 15.58 -7.94 4.23
N PRO A 238 15.31 -8.26 2.97
CA PRO A 238 15.90 -7.51 1.87
C PRO A 238 15.46 -6.06 1.91
N TRP A 239 16.34 -5.14 1.48
CA TRP A 239 16.08 -3.70 1.51
C TRP A 239 14.76 -3.29 0.80
N TYR A 240 14.33 -4.05 -0.20
CA TYR A 240 13.10 -3.76 -0.94
C TYR A 240 11.84 -4.10 -0.14
N MET A 241 11.91 -5.03 0.81
CA MET A 241 10.84 -5.32 1.77
C MET A 241 10.72 -4.20 2.79
N ASP A 242 11.86 -3.67 3.26
CA ASP A 242 11.90 -2.50 4.13
C ASP A 242 11.33 -1.26 3.41
N ALA A 243 11.70 -1.04 2.15
CA ALA A 243 11.16 0.04 1.33
C ALA A 243 9.63 -0.07 1.16
N MET A 244 9.12 -1.28 0.93
CA MET A 244 7.68 -1.54 0.87
C MET A 244 7.00 -1.25 2.21
N GLY A 245 7.53 -1.76 3.32
CA GLY A 245 6.98 -1.53 4.66
C GLY A 245 6.96 -0.05 5.04
N MET A 246 8.05 0.69 4.80
CA MET A 246 8.13 2.12 5.06
C MET A 246 7.23 2.96 4.13
N SER A 247 6.91 2.46 2.93
CA SER A 247 6.05 3.17 1.99
C SER A 247 4.60 3.26 2.45
N GLN A 248 4.12 2.26 3.19
CA GLN A 248 2.74 2.16 3.64
C GLN A 248 2.31 3.34 4.54
N PRO A 249 2.99 3.65 5.66
CA PRO A 249 2.58 4.76 6.51
C PRO A 249 2.66 6.10 5.79
N LEU A 250 3.62 6.28 4.87
CA LEU A 250 3.74 7.49 4.06
C LEU A 250 2.60 7.64 3.05
N HIS A 251 2.05 6.54 2.55
CA HIS A 251 0.91 6.55 1.65
C HIS A 251 -0.39 6.85 2.41
N PHE A 252 -0.63 6.13 3.52
CA PHE A 252 -1.89 6.19 4.26
C PHE A 252 -2.00 7.38 5.22
N GLY A 253 -0.88 7.90 5.73
CA GLY A 253 -0.88 9.00 6.71
C GLY A 253 -1.35 8.58 8.10
N ASP A 254 -1.17 7.31 8.48
CA ASP A 254 -1.66 6.72 9.73
C ASP A 254 -0.68 6.85 10.92
N TYR A 255 0.55 7.32 10.69
CA TYR A 255 1.59 7.46 11.72
C TYR A 255 1.45 8.68 12.65
N GLY A 256 0.57 9.64 12.33
CA GLY A 256 0.37 10.87 13.11
C GLY A 256 -1.01 10.99 13.75
N GLY A 257 -1.78 9.91 13.77
CA GLY A 257 -3.15 9.88 14.31
C GLY A 257 -4.12 10.81 13.58
N MET A 258 -5.18 11.23 14.28
CA MET A 258 -6.28 12.01 13.69
C MET A 258 -5.85 13.34 13.05
N PRO A 259 -4.92 14.15 13.61
CA PRO A 259 -4.45 15.36 12.94
C PRO A 259 -3.82 15.08 11.58
N MET A 260 -3.07 13.97 11.46
CA MET A 260 -2.46 13.56 10.20
C MET A 260 -3.52 13.14 9.17
N GLN A 261 -4.55 12.40 9.61
CA GLN A 261 -5.66 12.01 8.74
C GLN A 261 -6.44 13.23 8.21
N ILE A 262 -6.66 14.25 9.04
CA ILE A 262 -7.32 15.51 8.62
C ILE A 262 -6.44 16.25 7.59
N LEU A 263 -5.13 16.29 7.82
CA LEU A 263 -4.18 16.88 6.87
C LEU A 263 -4.20 16.13 5.53
N TRP A 264 -4.14 14.79 5.56
CA TRP A 264 -4.22 13.95 4.36
C TRP A 264 -5.51 14.19 3.59
N ALA A 265 -6.66 14.15 4.27
CA ALA A 265 -7.96 14.43 3.65
C ALA A 265 -8.03 15.83 3.02
N THR A 266 -7.40 16.83 3.65
CA THR A 266 -7.32 18.19 3.09
C THR A 266 -6.45 18.23 1.83
N LEU A 267 -5.29 17.57 1.86
CA LEU A 267 -4.39 17.48 0.71
C LEU A 267 -5.01 16.69 -0.45
N ASP A 268 -5.82 15.66 -0.15
CA ASP A 268 -6.62 14.93 -1.14
C ASP A 268 -7.65 15.83 -1.83
N VAL A 269 -8.38 16.65 -1.06
CA VAL A 269 -9.31 17.63 -1.66
C VAL A 269 -8.57 18.64 -2.53
N LEU A 270 -7.40 19.12 -2.08
CA LEU A 270 -6.57 20.05 -2.84
C LEU A 270 -6.06 19.43 -4.14
N ILE A 271 -5.61 18.16 -4.13
CA ILE A 271 -5.15 17.50 -5.37
C ILE A 271 -6.31 17.24 -6.33
N ILE A 272 -7.51 16.93 -5.84
CA ILE A 272 -8.70 16.84 -6.69
C ILE A 272 -8.98 18.17 -7.40
N ILE A 273 -8.83 19.30 -6.70
CA ILE A 273 -8.93 20.65 -7.30
C ILE A 273 -7.83 20.88 -8.34
N VAL A 274 -6.59 20.45 -8.08
CA VAL A 274 -5.48 20.55 -9.04
C VAL A 274 -5.75 19.73 -10.30
N LEU A 275 -6.23 18.49 -10.16
CA LEU A 275 -6.60 17.62 -11.29
C LEU A 275 -7.73 18.25 -12.12
N GLY A 276 -8.80 18.71 -11.45
CA GLY A 276 -9.93 19.37 -12.11
C GLY A 276 -9.53 20.66 -12.84
N SER A 277 -8.71 21.49 -12.21
CA SER A 277 -8.19 22.72 -12.83
C SER A 277 -7.24 22.41 -14.00
N GLY A 278 -6.44 21.36 -13.94
CA GLY A 278 -5.60 20.90 -15.04
C GLY A 278 -6.42 20.51 -16.27
N VAL A 279 -7.48 19.71 -16.08
CA VAL A 279 -8.42 19.33 -17.15
C VAL A 279 -9.11 20.57 -17.73
N TYR A 280 -9.61 21.46 -16.87
CA TYR A 280 -10.24 22.71 -17.31
C TYR A 280 -9.31 23.57 -18.18
N LEU A 281 -8.06 23.79 -17.73
CA LEU A 281 -7.07 24.58 -18.46
C LEU A 281 -6.70 23.94 -19.81
N TRP A 282 -6.63 22.60 -19.86
CA TRP A 282 -6.41 21.85 -21.09
C TRP A 282 -7.56 22.05 -22.10
N VAL A 283 -8.82 21.90 -21.65
CA VAL A 283 -10.00 22.10 -22.51
C VAL A 283 -10.08 23.54 -23.03
N VAL A 284 -9.91 24.53 -22.16
CA VAL A 284 -9.98 25.95 -22.54
C VAL A 284 -8.87 26.32 -23.52
N ARG A 285 -7.64 25.82 -23.32
CA ARG A 285 -6.53 26.01 -24.25
C ARG A 285 -6.84 25.41 -25.62
N ARG A 286 -7.39 24.19 -25.66
CA ARG A 286 -7.73 23.52 -26.92
C ARG A 286 -8.82 24.25 -27.70
N LYS A 287 -9.86 24.75 -27.01
CA LYS A 287 -10.92 25.56 -27.62
C LYS A 287 -10.40 26.89 -28.20
N ALA A 288 -9.43 27.52 -27.53
CA ALA A 288 -8.81 28.74 -28.03
C ALA A 288 -7.88 28.50 -29.25
N ALA A 289 -7.24 27.33 -29.34
CA ALA A 289 -6.34 26.97 -30.44
C ALA A 289 -7.07 26.53 -31.72
N ARG A 290 -8.29 26.01 -31.61
CA ARG A 290 -9.07 25.44 -32.71
C ARG A 290 -9.43 26.45 -33.84
N PRO A 291 -9.94 27.67 -33.57
CA PRO A 291 -10.21 28.64 -34.63
C PRO A 291 -8.94 29.21 -35.28
N VAL A 292 -7.77 29.11 -34.63
CA VAL A 292 -6.49 29.52 -35.23
C VAL A 292 -6.00 28.48 -36.24
N LEU A 293 -6.17 27.19 -35.92
CA LEU A 293 -5.84 26.08 -36.80
C LEU A 293 -6.79 26.00 -38.00
N GLU A 294 -8.10 26.11 -37.79
CA GLU A 294 -9.10 26.13 -38.89
C GLU A 294 -8.85 27.31 -39.85
N LYS A 295 -8.40 28.46 -39.34
CA LYS A 295 -8.06 29.63 -40.17
C LYS A 295 -6.75 29.44 -40.94
N ALA A 296 -5.77 28.75 -40.36
CA ALA A 296 -4.52 28.40 -41.04
C ALA A 296 -4.72 27.34 -42.13
N GLU A 297 -5.58 26.33 -41.88
CA GLU A 297 -5.95 25.31 -42.87
C GLU A 297 -6.80 25.91 -44.01
N SER A 298 -7.68 26.86 -43.74
CA SER A 298 -8.45 27.55 -44.79
C SER A 298 -7.63 28.52 -45.65
N ALA A 299 -6.40 28.83 -45.24
CA ALA A 299 -5.50 29.76 -45.92
C ALA A 299 -4.36 29.05 -46.70
N ALA A 300 -4.32 27.72 -46.66
CA ALA A 300 -3.39 26.85 -47.40
C ALA A 300 -4.11 26.19 -48.57
#